data_AF-A0A4Q7Z176-F1
#
_entry.id   AF-A0A4Q7Z176-F1
#
_cell.length_a   1.000
_cell.length_b   1.000
_cell.length_c   1.000
_cell.angle_alpha   90.00
_cell.angle_beta   90.00
_cell.angle_gamma   90.00
#
_symmetry.space_group_name_H-M   'P 1'
#
loop_
_entity.id
_entity.type
_entity.pdbx_description
1 polymer ?
#
loop_
_entity_poly.entity_id
_entity_poly.type
_entity_poly.pdbx_seq_one_letter_code
_entity_poly.pdbx_strand_id
1 'polypeptide(L)'
;MKSLRTTNVLLAAIAVLLLALVLRPLRAPDPVYAQSPDTDFFFEPGVFLVRGPDDSRQAYAKVVVDLRNGRVWGFPTLTPLPYPSDPVYNKPQTSHPFELGRFAIEDTKKFIPDAVTP
;
A
#
# COMPACT_ATOMS: atom_id res chain seq x y z
N MET A 1 27.45 -36.73 -34.87
CA MET A 1 27.34 -37.04 -33.41
C MET A 1 27.92 -35.94 -32.50
N LYS A 2 29.00 -35.24 -32.85
CA LYS A 2 29.59 -34.16 -32.02
C LYS A 2 28.66 -32.95 -31.81
N SER A 3 27.93 -32.50 -32.85
CA SER A 3 27.03 -31.34 -32.77
C SER A 3 25.86 -31.53 -31.79
N LEU A 4 25.26 -32.72 -31.76
CA LEU A 4 24.18 -33.04 -30.81
C LEU A 4 24.65 -32.98 -29.35
N ARG A 5 25.86 -33.46 -29.08
CA ARG A 5 26.45 -33.41 -27.72
C ARG A 5 26.69 -31.97 -27.27
N THR A 6 27.24 -31.13 -28.15
CA THR A 6 27.45 -29.70 -27.85
C THR A 6 26.13 -28.96 -27.63
N THR A 7 25.11 -29.23 -28.44
CA THR A 7 23.78 -28.63 -28.28
C THR A 7 23.14 -29.02 -26.95
N ASN A 8 23.20 -30.29 -26.56
CA ASN A 8 22.63 -30.76 -25.30
C ASN A 8 23.35 -30.18 -24.07
N VAL A 9 24.68 -30.04 -24.13
CA VAL A 9 25.45 -29.37 -23.07
C VAL A 9 25.06 -27.91 -22.94
N LEU A 10 24.87 -27.21 -24.06
CA LEU A 10 24.44 -25.81 -24.06
C LEU A 10 23.02 -25.65 -23.48
N LEU A 11 22.09 -26.52 -23.87
CA LEU A 11 20.73 -26.58 -23.33
C LEU A 11 20.72 -26.84 -21.82
N ALA A 12 21.54 -27.78 -21.35
CA ALA A 12 21.67 -28.08 -19.93
C ALA A 12 22.24 -26.87 -19.15
N ALA A 13 23.25 -26.17 -19.69
CA ALA A 13 23.80 -24.98 -19.08
C ALA A 13 22.77 -23.85 -18.97
N ILE A 14 21.99 -23.62 -20.03
CA ILE A 14 20.90 -22.63 -20.04
C ILE A 14 19.83 -23.00 -19.00
N ALA A 15 19.43 -24.26 -18.94
CA ALA A 15 18.42 -24.73 -17.98
C ALA A 15 18.86 -24.48 -16.52
N VAL A 16 20.13 -24.75 -16.19
CA VAL A 16 20.69 -24.49 -14.85
C VAL A 16 20.72 -22.99 -14.54
N LEU A 17 21.14 -22.15 -15.49
CA LEU A 17 21.17 -20.70 -15.31
C LEU A 17 19.77 -20.11 -15.11
N LEU A 18 18.79 -20.58 -15.88
CA LEU A 18 17.39 -20.18 -15.72
C LEU A 18 16.82 -20.61 -14.37
N LEU A 19 17.12 -21.84 -13.93
CA LEU A 19 16.72 -22.33 -12.61
C LEU A 19 17.30 -21.45 -11.49
N ALA A 20 18.57 -21.06 -11.60
CA ALA A 20 19.19 -20.16 -10.62
C ALA A 20 18.50 -18.78 -10.58
N LEU A 21 18.05 -18.27 -11.72
CA LEU A 21 17.36 -16.98 -11.82
C LEU A 21 15.96 -17.03 -11.18
N VAL A 22 15.23 -18.14 -11.36
CA VAL A 22 13.94 -18.39 -10.71
C VAL A 22 14.08 -18.56 -9.19
N LEU A 23 15.19 -19.12 -8.72
CA LEU A 23 15.45 -19.30 -7.28
C LEU A 23 16.01 -18.05 -6.58
N ARG A 24 16.44 -17.02 -7.32
CA ARG A 24 16.95 -15.75 -6.78
C ARG A 24 16.03 -15.08 -5.74
N PRO A 25 14.71 -14.90 -5.98
CA PRO A 25 13.81 -14.25 -5.01
C PRO A 25 13.67 -15.00 -3.68
N LEU A 26 14.03 -16.30 -3.62
CA LEU A 26 14.02 -17.06 -2.36
C LEU A 26 15.18 -16.69 -1.43
N ARG A 27 16.28 -16.12 -1.95
CA ARG A 27 17.47 -15.73 -1.17
C ARG A 27 17.61 -14.22 -0.97
N ALA A 28 17.09 -13.43 -1.90
CA ALA A 28 17.07 -11.98 -1.83
C ALA A 28 15.67 -11.51 -2.22
N PRO A 29 14.70 -11.51 -1.29
CA PRO A 29 13.42 -10.87 -1.54
C PRO A 29 13.68 -9.40 -1.92
N ASP A 30 13.02 -8.93 -2.96
CA ASP A 30 13.14 -7.53 -3.35
C ASP A 30 12.77 -6.65 -2.15
N PRO A 31 13.58 -5.64 -1.80
CA PRO A 31 13.24 -4.73 -0.73
C PRO A 31 11.94 -4.02 -1.09
N VAL A 32 10.87 -4.36 -0.38
CA VAL A 32 9.58 -3.69 -0.53
C VAL A 32 9.76 -2.32 0.13
N TYR A 33 9.97 -1.29 -0.69
CA TYR A 33 9.97 0.08 -0.19
C TYR A 33 8.55 0.40 0.27
N ALA A 34 8.36 0.68 1.57
CA ALA A 34 7.10 1.22 2.10
C ALA A 34 6.79 2.63 1.59
N GLN A 35 7.70 3.20 0.79
CA GLN A 35 7.60 4.51 0.16
C GLN A 35 6.90 4.31 -1.18
N SER A 36 5.58 4.50 -1.20
CA SER A 36 4.88 4.62 -2.47
C SER A 36 5.23 5.97 -3.11
N PRO A 37 5.59 6.03 -4.41
CA PRO A 37 5.61 7.31 -5.12
C PRO A 37 4.20 7.90 -5.27
N ASP A 38 3.17 7.08 -5.04
CA ASP A 38 1.77 7.49 -5.02
C ASP A 38 1.50 8.33 -3.77
N THR A 39 1.57 9.64 -3.96
CA THR A 39 1.34 10.65 -2.91
C THR A 39 -0.14 11.07 -2.84
N ASP A 40 -1.00 10.40 -3.60
CA ASP A 40 -2.40 10.80 -3.74
C ASP A 40 -3.26 10.41 -2.55
N PHE A 41 -2.80 9.47 -1.72
CA PHE A 41 -3.51 9.09 -0.51
C PHE A 41 -2.71 9.47 0.73
N PHE A 42 -3.30 10.31 1.57
CA PHE A 42 -2.77 10.64 2.88
C PHE A 42 -3.48 9.80 3.95
N PHE A 43 -2.72 8.99 4.67
CA PHE A 43 -3.21 8.22 5.81
C PHE A 43 -3.00 9.02 7.09
N GLU A 44 -4.09 9.37 7.76
CA GLU A 44 -3.99 10.09 9.02
C GLU A 44 -3.35 9.19 10.10
N PRO A 45 -2.40 9.72 10.90
CA PRO A 45 -1.83 8.98 12.02
C PRO A 45 -2.89 8.69 13.09
N GLY A 46 -3.07 7.41 13.40
CA GLY A 46 -3.96 6.96 14.48
C GLY A 46 -5.19 6.21 13.99
N VAL A 47 -6.09 5.98 14.95
CA VAL A 47 -7.39 5.32 14.76
C VAL A 47 -8.42 6.13 15.51
N PHE A 48 -9.50 6.48 14.83
CA PHE A 48 -10.51 7.41 15.33
C PHE A 48 -11.88 6.76 15.34
N LEU A 49 -12.71 7.11 16.32
CA LEU A 49 -14.11 6.75 16.30
C LEU A 49 -14.81 7.67 15.31
N VAL A 50 -15.10 7.15 14.12
CA VAL A 50 -15.72 7.89 13.02
C VAL A 50 -17.18 7.49 12.86
N ARG A 51 -17.97 8.40 12.28
CA ARG A 51 -19.40 8.23 12.03
C ARG A 51 -19.69 8.54 10.57
N GLY A 52 -20.44 7.68 9.92
CA GLY A 52 -20.88 7.89 8.54
C GLY A 52 -21.83 9.08 8.42
N PRO A 53 -21.91 9.72 7.24
CA PRO A 53 -22.68 10.95 7.03
C PRO A 53 -24.18 10.80 7.31
N ASP A 54 -24.73 9.61 7.10
CA ASP A 54 -26.15 9.30 7.32
C ASP A 54 -26.45 8.71 8.71
N ASP A 55 -25.50 8.81 9.65
CA ASP A 55 -25.56 8.17 10.98
C ASP A 55 -25.71 6.64 10.94
N SER A 56 -25.53 6.03 9.77
CA SER A 56 -25.79 4.60 9.52
C SER A 56 -24.73 3.68 10.12
N ARG A 57 -23.54 4.22 10.40
CA ARG A 57 -22.37 3.47 10.89
C ARG A 57 -21.54 4.31 11.84
N GLN A 58 -21.13 3.72 12.96
CA GLN A 58 -20.15 4.26 13.87
C GLN A 58 -19.11 3.18 14.19
N ALA A 59 -17.84 3.44 13.91
CA ALA A 59 -16.77 2.46 14.07
C ALA A 59 -15.42 3.14 14.33
N TYR A 60 -14.51 2.44 14.99
CA TYR A 60 -13.10 2.78 14.94
C TYR A 60 -12.57 2.56 13.53
N ALA A 61 -11.90 3.56 12.97
CA ALA A 61 -11.36 3.50 11.62
C ALA A 61 -10.05 4.27 11.48
N LYS A 62 -9.26 3.86 10.48
CA LYS A 62 -8.16 4.66 9.95
C LYS A 62 -8.69 5.60 8.89
N VAL A 63 -8.40 6.89 9.04
CA VAL A 63 -8.86 7.93 8.11
C VAL A 63 -7.86 8.05 6.97
N VAL A 64 -8.38 8.09 5.75
CA VAL A 64 -7.60 8.24 4.52
C VAL A 64 -8.20 9.37 3.71
N VAL A 65 -7.35 10.28 3.26
CA VAL A 65 -7.72 11.41 2.43
C VAL A 65 -7.15 11.19 1.02
N ASP A 66 -8.03 11.19 0.03
CA ASP A 66 -7.64 11.29 -1.37
C ASP A 66 -7.31 12.76 -1.67
N LEU A 67 -6.03 13.06 -1.84
CA LEU A 67 -5.50 14.40 -2.07
C LEU A 67 -5.79 14.93 -3.48
N ARG A 68 -6.28 14.08 -4.40
CA ARG A 68 -6.66 14.53 -5.76
C ARG A 68 -8.01 15.22 -5.77
N ASN A 69 -8.94 14.79 -4.91
CA ASN A 69 -10.34 15.25 -4.93
C ASN A 69 -10.89 15.60 -3.54
N GLY A 70 -10.08 15.45 -2.49
CA GLY A 70 -10.43 15.74 -1.11
C GLY A 70 -11.34 14.71 -0.42
N ARG A 71 -11.70 13.60 -1.09
CA ARG A 71 -12.61 12.60 -0.48
C ARG A 71 -11.95 11.94 0.71
N VAL A 72 -12.73 11.81 1.78
CA VAL A 72 -12.29 11.25 3.06
C VAL A 72 -12.97 9.92 3.26
N TRP A 73 -12.16 8.90 3.48
CA TRP A 73 -12.57 7.53 3.66
C TRP A 73 -12.21 7.05 5.06
N GLY A 74 -13.14 6.33 5.69
CA GLY A 74 -12.88 5.60 6.92
C GLY A 74 -12.71 4.12 6.61
N PHE A 75 -11.56 3.54 6.94
CA PHE A 75 -11.31 2.10 6.89
C PHE A 75 -11.53 1.50 8.28
N PRO A 76 -12.64 0.77 8.52
CA PRO A 76 -12.92 0.19 9.84
C PRO A 76 -11.80 -0.70 10.34
N THR A 77 -11.34 -0.44 11.57
CA THR A 77 -10.38 -1.28 12.31
C THR A 77 -11.07 -2.09 13.41
N LEU A 78 -12.33 -1.74 13.75
CA LEU A 78 -13.17 -2.35 14.79
C LEU A 78 -12.64 -2.21 16.23
N THR A 79 -11.35 -1.91 16.39
CA THR A 79 -10.66 -1.72 17.66
C THR A 79 -9.84 -0.42 17.62
N PRO A 80 -9.49 0.16 18.77
CA PRO A 80 -8.63 1.35 18.84
C PRO A 80 -7.14 1.04 18.56
N LEU A 81 -6.78 -0.23 18.33
CA LEU A 81 -5.41 -0.63 18.07
C LEU A 81 -5.01 -0.34 16.60
N PRO A 82 -3.73 -0.09 16.31
CA PRO A 82 -3.27 0.18 14.96
C PRO A 82 -3.55 -0.98 14.00
N TYR A 83 -4.08 -0.69 12.82
CA TYR A 83 -4.27 -1.71 11.78
C TYR A 83 -2.92 -2.17 11.18
N PRO A 84 -2.77 -3.46 10.83
CA PRO A 84 -3.68 -4.58 11.08
C PRO A 84 -3.46 -5.13 12.49
N SER A 85 -4.48 -5.04 13.35
CA SER A 85 -4.48 -5.74 14.63
C SER A 85 -5.87 -6.33 14.85
N ASP A 86 -5.92 -7.65 14.76
CA ASP A 86 -7.06 -8.43 15.18
C ASP A 86 -6.54 -9.42 16.24
N PRO A 87 -6.89 -9.24 17.53
CA PRO A 87 -6.43 -10.14 18.58
C PRO A 87 -7.09 -11.52 18.50
N VAL A 88 -8.14 -11.69 17.69
CA VAL A 88 -8.95 -12.91 17.59
C VAL A 88 -8.55 -13.73 16.36
N TYR A 89 -8.23 -13.07 15.24
CA TYR A 89 -7.96 -13.75 13.97
C TYR A 89 -6.53 -13.52 13.46
N ASN A 90 -5.76 -14.61 13.34
CA ASN A 90 -4.40 -14.60 12.79
C ASN A 90 -4.35 -14.64 11.25
N LYS A 91 -5.38 -14.10 10.57
CA LYS A 91 -5.44 -14.02 9.11
C LYS A 91 -5.36 -12.57 8.66
N PRO A 92 -4.73 -12.26 7.52
CA PRO A 92 -4.80 -10.93 6.94
C PRO A 92 -6.26 -10.51 6.73
N GLN A 93 -6.71 -9.54 7.53
CA GLN A 93 -8.02 -8.91 7.37
C GLN A 93 -7.97 -7.96 6.16
N THR A 94 -9.11 -7.75 5.50
CA THR A 94 -9.27 -6.71 4.47
C THR A 94 -10.38 -5.77 4.94
N SER A 95 -10.06 -4.49 5.11
CA SER A 95 -11.02 -3.48 5.54
C SER A 95 -11.66 -2.80 4.33
N HIS A 96 -12.99 -2.75 4.29
CA HIS A 96 -13.73 -2.06 3.23
C HIS A 96 -14.09 -0.64 3.68
N PRO A 97 -13.65 0.39 2.95
CA PRO A 97 -13.87 1.77 3.36
C PRO A 97 -15.32 2.21 3.19
N PHE A 98 -15.69 3.25 3.93
CA PHE A 98 -16.91 4.02 3.68
C PHE A 98 -16.58 5.50 3.67
N GLU A 99 -17.36 6.27 2.92
CA GLU A 99 -17.15 7.71 2.78
C GLU A 99 -17.56 8.43 4.07
N LEU A 100 -16.66 9.28 4.57
CA LEU A 100 -16.90 10.15 5.72
C LEU A 100 -17.29 11.55 5.28
N GLY A 101 -16.76 12.00 4.13
CA GLY A 101 -17.02 13.32 3.60
C GLY A 101 -15.98 13.71 2.55
N ARG A 102 -15.82 15.03 2.35
CA ARG A 102 -14.87 15.60 1.39
C ARG A 102 -14.34 16.93 1.89
N PHE A 103 -13.03 17.10 1.87
CA PHE A 103 -12.38 18.41 2.00
C PHE A 103 -12.52 19.19 0.69
N ALA A 104 -12.94 20.45 0.78
CA ALA A 104 -12.92 21.37 -0.35
C ALA A 104 -11.48 21.89 -0.58
N ILE A 105 -10.62 21.04 -1.14
CA ILE A 105 -9.21 21.40 -1.40
C ILE A 105 -9.14 22.60 -2.34
N GLU A 106 -10.11 22.74 -3.24
CA GLU A 106 -10.31 23.88 -4.14
C GLU A 106 -10.39 25.24 -3.43
N ASP A 107 -10.86 25.27 -2.18
CA ASP A 107 -10.97 26.50 -1.39
C ASP A 107 -9.65 26.88 -0.71
N THR A 108 -8.63 26.03 -0.80
CA THR A 108 -7.35 26.22 -0.12
C THR A 108 -6.39 27.03 -1.00
N LYS A 109 -5.80 28.10 -0.46
CA LYS A 109 -4.70 28.81 -1.14
C LYS A 109 -3.48 27.90 -1.22
N LYS A 110 -2.89 27.78 -2.42
CA LYS A 110 -1.64 27.06 -2.61
C LYS A 110 -0.55 27.71 -1.74
N PHE A 111 0.00 26.94 -0.81
CA PHE A 111 1.18 27.37 -0.06
C PHE A 111 2.36 27.44 -1.01
N ILE A 112 2.86 28.65 -1.24
CA ILE A 112 4.14 28.89 -1.92
C ILE A 112 5.12 29.17 -0.79
N PRO A 113 6.04 28.26 -0.46
CA PRO A 113 7.07 28.55 0.53
C PRO A 113 7.87 29.75 0.01
N ASP A 114 7.96 30.80 0.82
CA ASP A 114 8.81 31.94 0.53
C ASP A 114 10.22 31.41 0.22
N ALA A 115 10.79 31.83 -0.91
CA ALA A 115 12.12 31.44 -1.31
C ALA A 115 13.07 31.75 -0.14
N VAL A 116 13.55 30.71 0.53
CA VAL A 116 14.60 30.82 1.54
C VAL A 116 15.80 31.39 0.80
N THR A 117 16.00 32.69 0.95
CA THR A 117 17.17 33.37 0.43
C THR A 117 18.32 32.90 1.31
N PRO A 118 19.37 32.27 0.74
CA PRO A 118 20.50 31.78 1.52
C PRO A 118 21.26 32.91 2.22
#